data_AF-A0A976CF13-F1
#
_entry.id   AF-A0A976CF13-F1
#
_cell.length_a   1.000
_cell.length_b   1.000
_cell.length_c   1.000
_cell.angle_alpha   90.00
_cell.angle_beta   90.00
_cell.angle_gamma   90.00
#
_symmetry.space_group_name_H-M   'P 1'
#
loop_
_entity.id
_entity.type
_entity.pdbx_description
1 polymer ?
#
loop_
_entity_poly.entity_id
_entity_poly.type
_entity_poly.pdbx_seq_one_letter_code
_entity_poly.pdbx_strand_id
1 'polypeptide(L)'
;MSIVKLYQNYQQKRPISWGLDIFSLLVEFFPALVVIFSDGTFDQKEKLYLEKLIQNLGFYFEEEGFSAKKVAELQLSFSQEFEFLGKNLEDWQDSFLDALKIYLQKHPHKKALIKNTIAWFAQISIDVTEDEQNAMDFLGEKLEL
;
A
#
# COMPACT_ATOMS: atom_id res chain seq x y z
N MET A 1 10.99 -6.89 10.66
CA MET A 1 10.08 -8.07 10.77
C MET A 1 9.89 -8.68 9.38
N SER A 2 9.81 -10.01 9.15
CA SER A 2 9.58 -10.53 7.78
C SER A 2 8.11 -10.41 7.35
N ILE A 3 7.81 -10.41 6.04
CA ILE A 3 6.43 -10.41 5.52
C ILE A 3 5.62 -11.59 6.07
N VAL A 4 6.21 -12.78 6.18
CA VAL A 4 5.53 -13.96 6.76
C VAL A 4 5.11 -13.71 8.21
N LYS A 5 6.00 -13.12 9.01
CA LYS A 5 5.69 -12.81 10.42
C LYS A 5 4.68 -11.67 10.54
N LEU A 6 4.78 -10.66 9.68
CA LEU A 6 3.80 -9.59 9.59
C LEU A 6 2.42 -10.17 9.24
N TYR A 7 2.33 -11.06 8.25
CA TYR A 7 1.09 -11.72 7.85
C TYR A 7 0.45 -12.51 9.00
N GLN A 8 1.24 -13.29 9.73
CA GLN A 8 0.75 -14.03 10.91
C GLN A 8 0.21 -13.09 11.99
N ASN A 9 0.94 -12.01 12.30
CA ASN A 9 0.50 -11.01 13.27
C ASN A 9 -0.76 -10.27 12.80
N TYR A 10 -0.84 -9.95 11.51
CA TYR A 10 -2.00 -9.30 10.91
C TYR A 10 -3.25 -10.16 11.04
N GLN A 11 -3.16 -11.44 10.65
CA GLN A 11 -4.24 -12.42 10.74
C GLN A 11 -4.79 -12.61 12.16
N GLN A 12 -3.97 -12.41 13.21
CA GLN A 12 -4.43 -12.48 14.60
C GLN A 12 -5.35 -11.32 15.00
N LYS A 13 -5.12 -10.13 14.45
CA LYS A 13 -5.89 -8.92 14.76
C LYS A 13 -7.02 -8.67 13.76
N ARG A 14 -6.76 -8.99 12.48
CA ARG A 14 -7.66 -8.79 11.36
C ARG A 14 -7.60 -9.99 10.43
N PRO A 15 -8.44 -11.02 10.68
CA PRO A 15 -8.50 -12.19 9.83
C PRO A 15 -8.97 -11.82 8.42
N ILE A 16 -8.22 -12.24 7.41
CA ILE A 16 -8.55 -12.04 5.99
C ILE A 16 -8.44 -13.36 5.24
N SER A 17 -9.20 -13.51 4.16
CA SER A 17 -9.21 -14.76 3.36
C SER A 17 -8.03 -14.89 2.37
N TRP A 18 -7.08 -13.96 2.43
CA TRP A 18 -5.99 -13.85 1.47
C TRP A 18 -4.88 -14.87 1.72
N GLY A 19 -4.25 -15.34 0.66
CA GLY A 19 -2.96 -16.02 0.76
C GLY A 19 -1.82 -15.02 1.01
N LEU A 20 -0.65 -15.54 1.37
CA LEU A 20 0.55 -14.74 1.60
C LEU A 20 0.95 -13.89 0.37
N ASP A 21 0.73 -14.42 -0.84
CA ASP A 21 1.08 -13.71 -2.07
C ASP A 21 0.26 -12.43 -2.25
N ILE A 22 -1.06 -12.53 -2.05
CA ILE A 22 -1.97 -11.38 -2.09
C ILE A 22 -1.69 -10.42 -0.93
N PHE A 23 -1.38 -10.93 0.26
CA PHE A 23 -0.96 -10.08 1.38
C PHE A 23 0.36 -9.35 1.08
N SER A 24 1.28 -9.96 0.34
CA SER A 24 2.55 -9.30 -0.02
C SER A 24 2.31 -8.09 -0.91
N LEU A 25 1.28 -8.11 -1.76
CA LEU A 25 0.86 -6.93 -2.53
C LEU A 25 0.39 -5.79 -1.62
N LEU A 26 -0.38 -6.10 -0.55
CA LEU A 26 -0.75 -5.10 0.46
C LEU A 26 0.48 -4.43 1.07
N VAL A 27 1.55 -5.19 1.32
CA VAL A 27 2.83 -4.66 1.82
C VAL A 27 3.53 -3.81 0.77
N GLU A 28 3.54 -4.22 -0.51
CA GLU A 28 4.12 -3.44 -1.61
C GLU A 28 3.39 -2.10 -1.82
N PHE A 29 2.08 -2.06 -1.62
CA PHE A 29 1.26 -0.84 -1.77
C PHE A 29 1.13 -0.02 -0.48
N PHE A 30 1.58 -0.52 0.67
CA PHE A 30 1.51 0.19 1.94
C PHE A 30 2.14 1.60 1.94
N PRO A 31 3.30 1.83 1.28
CA PRO A 31 3.89 3.18 1.18
C PRO A 31 2.94 4.20 0.56
N ALA A 32 2.10 3.80 -0.40
CA ALA A 32 1.10 4.68 -0.97
C ALA A 32 0.08 5.13 0.07
N LEU A 33 -0.33 4.24 0.98
CA LEU A 33 -1.24 4.59 2.08
C LEU A 33 -0.59 5.59 3.02
N VAL A 34 0.70 5.44 3.33
CA VAL A 34 1.42 6.39 4.19
C VAL A 34 1.39 7.80 3.60
N VAL A 35 1.52 7.93 2.27
CA VAL A 35 1.38 9.23 1.59
C VAL A 35 -0.07 9.72 1.59
N ILE A 36 -1.03 8.86 1.22
CA ILE A 36 -2.45 9.25 1.16
C ILE A 36 -2.94 9.75 2.53
N PHE A 37 -2.54 9.09 3.62
CA PHE A 37 -3.04 9.39 4.96
C PHE A 37 -2.08 10.29 5.77
N SER A 38 -1.09 10.94 5.14
CA SER A 38 -0.05 11.68 5.85
C SER A 38 -0.55 12.92 6.59
N ASP A 39 -1.60 13.56 6.08
CA ASP A 39 -2.20 14.75 6.69
C ASP A 39 -3.19 14.42 7.83
N GLY A 40 -3.42 13.13 8.09
CA GLY A 40 -4.31 12.64 9.14
C GLY A 40 -5.80 12.89 8.88
N THR A 41 -6.16 13.42 7.72
CA THR A 41 -7.55 13.64 7.31
C THR A 41 -7.97 12.61 6.25
N PHE A 42 -9.24 12.21 6.29
CA PHE A 42 -9.82 11.32 5.28
C PHE A 42 -10.99 12.02 4.61
N ASP A 43 -10.64 12.95 3.73
CA ASP A 43 -11.58 13.78 2.99
C ASP A 43 -11.87 13.19 1.58
N GLN A 44 -12.38 14.01 0.66
CA GLN A 44 -12.71 13.56 -0.69
C GLN A 44 -11.46 13.27 -1.54
N LYS A 45 -10.34 13.96 -1.28
CA LYS A 45 -9.05 13.78 -1.95
C LYS A 45 -8.48 12.40 -1.66
N GLU A 46 -8.42 11.98 -0.40
CA GLU A 46 -7.87 10.68 -0.02
C GLU A 46 -8.72 9.54 -0.56
N LYS A 47 -10.05 9.70 -0.56
CA LYS A 47 -10.97 8.72 -1.17
C LYS A 47 -10.70 8.57 -2.66
N LEU A 48 -10.52 9.68 -3.38
CA LEU A 48 -10.22 9.64 -4.81
C LEU A 48 -8.87 8.94 -5.08
N TYR A 49 -7.87 9.16 -4.22
CA TYR A 49 -6.58 8.47 -4.34
C TYR A 49 -6.66 6.99 -4.03
N LEU A 50 -7.41 6.62 -2.99
CA LEU A 50 -7.70 5.23 -2.66
C LEU A 50 -8.38 4.52 -3.83
N GLU A 51 -9.40 5.14 -4.42
CA GLU A 51 -10.14 4.61 -5.58
C GLU A 51 -9.21 4.38 -6.77
N LYS A 52 -8.33 5.33 -7.09
CA LYS A 52 -7.35 5.17 -8.18
C LYS A 52 -6.33 4.06 -7.87
N LEU A 53 -5.90 3.92 -6.61
CA LEU A 53 -5.01 2.83 -6.17
C LEU A 53 -5.66 1.46 -6.38
N ILE A 54 -6.93 1.34 -5.98
CA ILE A 54 -7.74 0.12 -6.12
C ILE A 54 -7.96 -0.19 -7.61
N GLN A 55 -8.18 0.81 -8.46
CA GLN A 55 -8.29 0.64 -9.91
C GLN A 55 -6.99 0.10 -10.51
N ASN A 56 -5.84 0.66 -10.16
CA ASN A 56 -4.53 0.16 -10.60
C ASN A 56 -4.26 -1.28 -10.16
N LEU A 57 -4.63 -1.63 -8.93
CA LEU A 57 -4.61 -3.02 -8.45
C LEU A 57 -5.50 -3.93 -9.29
N GLY A 58 -6.65 -3.43 -9.74
CA GLY A 58 -7.54 -4.13 -10.66
C GLY A 58 -6.85 -4.50 -11.95
N PHE A 59 -6.20 -3.53 -12.61
CA PHE A 59 -5.44 -3.78 -13.84
C PHE A 59 -4.30 -4.79 -13.63
N TYR A 60 -3.59 -4.71 -12.50
CA TYR A 60 -2.57 -5.71 -12.15
C TYR A 60 -3.17 -7.13 -12.05
N PHE A 61 -4.33 -7.29 -11.40
CA PHE A 61 -4.97 -8.61 -11.32
C PHE A 61 -5.50 -9.10 -12.69
N GLU A 62 -5.96 -8.20 -13.55
CA GLU A 62 -6.35 -8.56 -14.92
C GLU A 62 -5.16 -9.07 -15.73
N GLU A 63 -4.00 -8.40 -15.64
CA GLU A 63 -2.75 -8.82 -16.30
C GLU A 63 -2.24 -10.18 -15.79
N GLU A 64 -2.44 -10.46 -14.51
CA GLU A 64 -2.13 -11.76 -13.89
C GLU A 64 -3.15 -12.87 -14.26
N GLY A 65 -4.17 -12.55 -15.07
CA GLY A 65 -5.12 -13.52 -15.62
C GLY A 65 -6.30 -13.85 -14.70
N PHE A 66 -6.56 -13.03 -13.69
CA PHE A 66 -7.75 -13.20 -12.84
C PHE A 66 -9.04 -12.87 -13.61
N SER A 67 -10.13 -13.59 -13.31
CA SER A 67 -11.43 -13.28 -13.91
C SER A 67 -11.98 -11.95 -13.41
N ALA A 68 -12.75 -11.23 -14.23
CA ALA A 68 -13.36 -9.94 -13.86
C ALA A 68 -14.13 -9.99 -12.53
N LYS A 69 -14.83 -11.11 -12.26
CA LYS A 69 -15.50 -11.33 -10.97
C LYS A 69 -14.50 -11.35 -9.81
N LYS A 70 -13.39 -12.08 -9.96
CA LYS A 70 -12.36 -12.21 -8.92
C LYS A 70 -11.59 -10.90 -8.73
N VAL A 71 -11.35 -10.16 -9.81
CA VAL A 71 -10.76 -8.81 -9.76
C VAL A 71 -11.65 -7.89 -8.92
N ALA A 72 -12.95 -7.84 -9.20
CA ALA A 72 -13.88 -7.01 -8.43
C ALA A 72 -13.95 -7.42 -6.94
N GLU A 73 -13.94 -8.72 -6.64
CA GLU A 73 -13.87 -9.22 -5.26
C GLU A 73 -12.58 -8.79 -4.54
N LEU A 74 -11.43 -8.88 -5.22
CA LEU A 74 -10.15 -8.45 -4.67
C LEU A 74 -10.11 -6.94 -4.48
N GLN A 75 -10.55 -6.14 -5.46
CA GLN A 75 -10.63 -4.69 -5.34
C GLN A 75 -11.48 -4.24 -4.15
N LEU A 76 -12.65 -4.85 -3.96
CA LEU A 76 -13.50 -4.58 -2.80
C LEU A 76 -12.79 -4.94 -1.50
N SER A 77 -12.13 -6.11 -1.46
CA SER A 77 -11.40 -6.54 -0.27
C SER A 77 -10.21 -5.62 0.03
N PHE A 78 -9.45 -5.19 -0.98
CA PHE A 78 -8.33 -4.25 -0.81
C PHE A 78 -8.81 -2.89 -0.34
N SER A 79 -9.94 -2.40 -0.85
CA SER A 79 -10.56 -1.17 -0.38
C SER A 79 -10.81 -1.20 1.13
N GLN A 80 -11.41 -2.28 1.63
CA GLN A 80 -11.68 -2.48 3.05
C GLN A 80 -10.41 -2.55 3.90
N GLU A 81 -9.36 -3.17 3.38
CA GLU A 81 -8.07 -3.24 4.08
C GLU A 81 -7.34 -1.89 4.08
N PHE A 82 -7.38 -1.15 2.98
CA PHE A 82 -6.78 0.18 2.91
C PHE A 82 -7.46 1.18 3.83
N GLU A 83 -8.80 1.18 3.89
CA GLU A 83 -9.54 2.00 4.86
C GLU A 83 -9.20 1.63 6.31
N PHE A 84 -9.06 0.34 6.60
CA PHE A 84 -8.66 -0.11 7.93
C PHE A 84 -7.25 0.34 8.28
N LEU A 85 -6.29 0.11 7.38
CA LEU A 85 -4.90 0.48 7.59
C LEU A 85 -4.73 2.00 7.71
N GLY A 86 -5.43 2.80 6.90
CA GLY A 86 -5.41 4.26 7.03
C GLY A 86 -5.89 4.74 8.40
N LYS A 87 -6.96 4.13 8.95
CA LYS A 87 -7.47 4.46 10.30
C LYS A 87 -6.57 3.98 11.44
N ASN A 88 -5.66 3.05 11.17
CA ASN A 88 -4.78 2.46 12.17
C ASN A 88 -3.31 2.59 11.73
N LEU A 89 -2.98 3.66 10.99
CA LEU A 89 -1.70 3.77 10.30
C LEU A 89 -0.53 3.73 11.29
N GLU A 90 -0.63 4.47 12.39
CA GLU A 90 0.38 4.52 13.46
C GLU A 90 0.70 3.13 14.04
N ASP A 91 -0.30 2.26 14.21
CA ASP A 91 -0.13 0.92 14.78
C ASP A 91 0.60 -0.05 13.83
N TRP A 92 0.49 0.20 12.52
CA TRP A 92 0.93 -0.74 11.48
C TRP A 92 2.15 -0.25 10.71
N GLN A 93 2.41 1.05 10.67
CA GLN A 93 3.41 1.66 9.80
C GLN A 93 4.79 1.04 9.94
N ASP A 94 5.35 1.01 11.15
CA ASP A 94 6.69 0.44 11.37
C ASP A 94 6.76 -1.03 10.98
N SER A 95 5.72 -1.78 11.33
CA SER A 95 5.62 -3.21 11.06
C SER A 95 5.59 -3.53 9.56
N PHE A 96 4.82 -2.75 8.79
CA PHE A 96 4.73 -2.87 7.34
C PHE A 96 5.99 -2.40 6.64
N LEU A 97 6.52 -1.23 7.00
CA LEU A 97 7.72 -0.67 6.36
C LEU A 97 8.98 -1.50 6.65
N ASP A 98 9.13 -2.06 7.86
CA ASP A 98 10.23 -2.97 8.17
C ASP A 98 10.15 -4.27 7.37
N ALA A 99 8.94 -4.79 7.17
CA ALA A 99 8.71 -5.98 6.34
C ALA A 99 9.00 -5.72 4.87
N LEU A 100 8.56 -4.56 4.38
CA LEU A 100 8.83 -4.12 3.03
C LEU A 100 10.33 -3.91 2.80
N LYS A 101 11.04 -3.27 3.73
CA LYS A 101 12.50 -3.06 3.63
C LYS A 101 13.25 -4.38 3.46
N ILE A 102 12.94 -5.37 4.31
CA ILE A 102 13.55 -6.71 4.23
C ILE A 102 13.20 -7.41 2.91
N TYR A 103 11.98 -7.23 2.42
CA TYR A 103 11.56 -7.77 1.13
C TYR A 103 12.33 -7.13 -0.04
N LEU A 104 12.49 -5.80 -0.02
CA LEU A 104 13.23 -5.06 -1.05
C LEU A 104 14.72 -5.40 -1.10
N GLN A 105 15.33 -5.81 0.02
CA GLN A 105 16.71 -6.33 0.03
C GLN A 105 16.83 -7.63 -0.79
N LYS A 106 15.78 -8.45 -0.84
CA LYS A 106 15.73 -9.69 -1.63
C LYS A 106 15.23 -9.46 -3.06
N HIS A 107 14.44 -8.41 -3.28
CA HIS A 107 13.83 -8.07 -4.55
C HIS A 107 14.17 -6.63 -4.96
N PRO A 108 15.44 -6.29 -5.21
CA PRO A 108 15.85 -4.90 -5.47
C PRO A 108 15.18 -4.30 -6.71
N HIS A 109 14.80 -5.11 -7.70
CA HIS A 109 14.05 -4.66 -8.88
C HIS A 109 12.67 -4.06 -8.53
N LYS A 110 12.08 -4.45 -7.39
CA LYS A 110 10.80 -3.90 -6.91
C LYS A 110 10.95 -2.48 -6.34
N LYS A 111 12.17 -2.04 -5.97
CA LYS A 111 12.39 -0.67 -5.47
C LYS A 111 11.94 0.39 -6.49
N ALA A 112 12.28 0.18 -7.77
CA ALA A 112 11.87 1.07 -8.85
C ALA A 112 10.34 1.13 -9.00
N LEU A 113 9.67 -0.02 -8.89
CA LEU A 113 8.21 -0.10 -8.96
C LEU A 113 7.57 0.71 -7.82
N ILE A 114 8.01 0.50 -6.57
CA ILE A 114 7.45 1.20 -5.41
C ILE A 114 7.73 2.70 -5.48
N LYS A 115 8.94 3.09 -5.89
CA LYS A 115 9.29 4.50 -6.10
C LYS A 115 8.40 5.14 -7.16
N ASN A 116 8.15 4.43 -8.26
CA ASN A 116 7.25 4.91 -9.31
C ASN A 116 5.80 5.00 -8.82
N THR A 117 5.33 4.05 -8.01
CA THR A 117 4.00 4.11 -7.40
C THR A 117 3.87 5.34 -6.49
N ILE A 118 4.84 5.60 -5.62
CA ILE A 118 4.87 6.78 -4.75
C ILE A 118 4.92 8.07 -5.59
N ALA A 119 5.81 8.14 -6.59
CA ALA A 119 5.93 9.32 -7.45
C ALA A 119 4.69 9.56 -8.31
N TRP A 120 4.00 8.51 -8.73
CA TRP A 120 2.74 8.62 -9.44
C TRP A 120 1.66 9.29 -8.58
N PHE A 121 1.61 9.05 -7.26
CA PHE A 121 0.73 9.79 -6.35
C PHE A 121 0.97 11.29 -6.38
N ALA A 122 2.25 11.71 -6.34
CA ALA A 122 2.60 13.11 -6.46
C ALA A 122 2.14 13.74 -7.79
N GLN A 123 2.15 12.96 -8.89
CA GLN A 123 1.74 13.43 -10.21
C GLN A 123 0.23 13.51 -10.42
N ILE A 124 -0.55 12.63 -9.79
CA ILE A 124 -2.01 12.67 -9.86
C ILE A 124 -2.64 13.65 -8.87
N SER A 125 -1.84 14.18 -7.94
CA SER A 125 -2.25 15.27 -7.06
C SER A 125 -2.20 16.60 -7.80
N ILE A 126 -3.23 17.43 -7.59
CA ILE A 126 -3.26 18.79 -8.14
C ILE A 126 -2.18 19.64 -7.46
N ASP A 127 -1.97 19.42 -6.16
CA ASP A 127 -0.91 20.03 -5.36
C ASP A 127 -0.43 19.02 -4.32
N VAL A 128 0.86 18.73 -4.31
CA VAL A 128 1.51 17.94 -3.24
C VAL A 128 1.63 18.83 -2.02
N THR A 129 1.04 18.39 -0.90
CA THR A 129 1.15 19.11 0.37
C THR A 129 2.52 18.91 0.99
N GLU A 130 2.87 19.76 1.97
CA GLU A 130 4.12 19.59 2.73
C GLU A 130 4.14 18.24 3.47
N ASP A 131 3.01 17.80 4.02
CA ASP A 131 2.89 16.51 4.72
C ASP A 131 3.08 15.32 3.76
N GLU A 132 2.49 15.39 2.56
CA GLU A 132 2.68 14.37 1.52
C GLU A 132 4.14 14.31 1.07
N GLN A 133 4.79 15.46 0.90
CA GLN A 133 6.21 15.53 0.55
C GLN A 133 7.10 14.95 1.67
N ASN A 134 6.83 15.32 2.93
CA ASN A 134 7.54 14.78 4.08
C ASN A 134 7.37 13.26 4.20
N ALA A 135 6.17 12.74 3.92
CA ALA A 135 5.92 11.30 3.90
C ALA A 135 6.71 10.60 2.79
N MET A 136 6.77 11.19 1.59
CA MET A 136 7.57 10.64 0.48
C MET A 136 9.07 10.62 0.80
N ASP A 137 9.60 11.68 1.40
CA ASP A 137 11.01 11.78 1.79
C ASP A 137 11.33 10.76 2.91
N PHE A 138 10.47 10.67 3.93
CA PHE A 138 10.55 9.66 4.98
C PHE A 138 10.57 8.23 4.42
N LEU A 139 9.69 7.92 3.46
CA LEU A 139 9.64 6.62 2.80
C LEU A 139 10.92 6.35 1.99
N GLY A 140 11.44 7.36 1.31
CA GLY A 140 12.70 7.30 0.57
C GLY A 140 13.88 6.88 1.46
N GLU A 141 14.01 7.53 2.61
CA GLU A 141 15.05 7.21 3.60
C GLU A 141 14.82 5.83 4.25
N LYS A 142 13.60 5.57 4.74
CA LYS A 142 13.25 4.34 5.47
C LYS A 142 13.47 3.09 4.61
N LEU A 143 13.05 3.14 3.35
CA LEU A 143 13.07 2.00 2.41
C LEU A 143 14.32 1.97 1.51
N GLU A 144 15.19 2.98 1.60
CA GLU A 144 16.40 3.13 0.78
C GLU A 144 16.06 3.11 -0.72
N LEU A 145 15.13 3.98 -1.14
CA LEU A 145 14.60 4.09 -2.51
C LEU A 145 15.28 5.15 -3.36
#